data_AF-A0A401TY26-F1
#
_entry.id   AF-A0A401TY26-F1
#
_cell.length_a   1.000
_cell.length_b   1.000
_cell.length_c   1.000
_cell.angle_alpha   90.00
_cell.angle_beta   90.00
_cell.angle_gamma   90.00
#
_symmetry.space_group_name_H-M   'P 1'
#
loop_
_entity.id
_entity.type
_entity.pdbx_description
1 polymer ?
#
loop_
_entity_poly.entity_id
_entity_poly.type
_entity_poly.pdbx_seq_one_letter_code
_entity_poly.pdbx_strand_id
1 'polypeptide(L)'
;MKAFKVGENLATTPGAVIFRNELLELIQYTPTTPMVGKRPLVITPPQINKYYALDLSPDKSMVRFLLESGIQVFAVSWRNPTAAHRDWGLDTYVAALDEAVDAAREISGSEDVSMMGSCSGGITATAYFSTLGSAADKKIKNLVLAVCLLDPRARSAA
;
A
#
# COMPACT_ATOMS: atom_id res chain seq x y z
N MET A 1 -15.84 27.50 2.77
CA MET A 1 -15.11 26.32 2.25
C MET A 1 -16.10 25.17 2.13
N LYS A 2 -16.07 24.38 1.05
CA LYS A 2 -16.87 23.14 0.97
C LYS A 2 -16.24 22.09 1.90
N ALA A 3 -17.06 21.31 2.60
CA ALA A 3 -16.59 20.21 3.45
C ALA A 3 -15.93 19.10 2.59
N PHE A 4 -14.92 18.43 3.14
CA PHE A 4 -14.30 17.28 2.48
C PHE A 4 -15.23 16.06 2.49
N LYS A 5 -15.23 15.34 1.37
CA LYS A 5 -15.98 14.12 1.13
C LYS A 5 -15.13 13.17 0.29
N VAL A 6 -14.83 12.00 0.87
CA VAL A 6 -14.06 10.93 0.22
C VAL A 6 -14.81 10.47 -1.04
N GLY A 7 -14.10 10.36 -2.16
CA GLY A 7 -14.65 10.01 -3.47
C GLY A 7 -15.28 11.15 -4.26
N GLU A 8 -15.51 12.33 -3.65
CA GLU A 8 -16.06 13.50 -4.35
C GLU A 8 -15.01 14.62 -4.51
N ASN A 9 -14.29 14.98 -3.45
CA ASN A 9 -13.29 16.05 -3.45
C ASN A 9 -12.00 15.71 -2.68
N LEU A 10 -11.88 14.45 -2.28
CA LEU A 10 -10.75 13.85 -1.57
C LEU A 10 -10.65 12.39 -2.03
N ALA A 11 -9.46 11.84 -2.26
CA ALA A 11 -9.29 10.48 -2.78
C ALA A 11 -9.98 10.25 -4.14
N THR A 12 -9.81 11.21 -5.05
CA THR A 12 -10.54 11.24 -6.33
C THR A 12 -9.69 10.74 -7.50
N THR A 13 -8.50 10.19 -7.27
CA THR A 13 -7.70 9.63 -8.37
C THR A 13 -8.41 8.39 -8.93
N PRO A 14 -8.69 8.32 -10.24
CA PRO A 14 -9.46 7.22 -10.81
C PRO A 14 -8.79 5.86 -10.57
N GLY A 15 -9.57 4.89 -10.13
CA GLY A 15 -9.11 3.54 -9.84
C GLY A 15 -10.28 2.62 -9.52
N ALA A 16 -9.97 1.33 -9.34
CA ALA A 16 -10.96 0.31 -9.00
C ALA A 16 -10.41 -0.65 -7.95
N VAL A 17 -11.29 -1.17 -7.10
CA VAL A 17 -10.98 -2.33 -6.26
C VAL A 17 -10.90 -3.55 -7.16
N ILE A 18 -9.71 -4.15 -7.26
CA ILE A 18 -9.44 -5.30 -8.13
C ILE A 18 -9.27 -6.61 -7.36
N PHE A 19 -9.10 -6.53 -6.04
CA PHE A 19 -9.00 -7.67 -5.14
C PHE A 19 -9.55 -7.28 -3.78
N ARG A 20 -10.16 -8.23 -3.08
CA ARG A 20 -10.70 -8.06 -1.74
C ARG A 20 -10.58 -9.37 -0.96
N ASN A 21 -10.09 -9.28 0.27
CA ASN A 21 -10.22 -10.32 1.27
C ASN A 21 -10.83 -9.74 2.56
N GLU A 22 -10.77 -10.50 3.65
CA GLU A 22 -11.43 -10.13 4.91
C GLU A 22 -10.83 -8.87 5.57
N LEU A 23 -9.53 -8.59 5.34
CA LEU A 23 -8.78 -7.52 6.00
C LEU A 23 -8.59 -6.28 5.12
N LEU A 24 -8.62 -6.43 3.79
CA LEU A 24 -8.32 -5.33 2.88
C LEU A 24 -9.02 -5.41 1.54
N GLU A 25 -9.06 -4.25 0.88
CA GLU A 25 -9.25 -4.10 -0.55
C GLU A 25 -7.93 -3.64 -1.18
N LEU A 26 -7.64 -4.15 -2.37
CA LEU A 26 -6.53 -3.67 -3.18
C LEU A 26 -7.09 -2.85 -4.34
N ILE A 27 -6.69 -1.59 -4.39
CA ILE A 27 -7.07 -0.64 -5.43
C ILE A 27 -5.97 -0.61 -6.47
N GLN A 28 -6.31 -0.80 -7.74
CA GLN A 28 -5.45 -0.43 -8.86
C GLN A 28 -5.91 0.92 -9.39
N TYR A 29 -4.99 1.87 -9.50
CA TYR A 29 -5.30 3.16 -10.11
C TYR A 29 -5.18 3.11 -11.63
N THR A 30 -6.02 3.88 -12.31
CA THR A 30 -6.06 3.94 -13.77
C THR A 30 -4.79 4.64 -14.28
N PRO A 31 -4.02 4.00 -15.19
CA PRO A 31 -2.84 4.64 -15.79
C PRO A 31 -3.18 5.99 -16.45
N THR A 32 -2.32 6.99 -16.28
CA THR A 32 -2.47 8.31 -16.90
C THR A 32 -1.49 8.56 -18.05
N THR A 33 -0.68 7.55 -18.40
CA THR A 33 0.30 7.59 -19.48
C THR A 33 0.04 6.45 -20.49
N PRO A 34 0.43 6.59 -21.77
CA PRO A 34 0.25 5.53 -22.77
C PRO A 34 1.05 4.25 -22.47
N MET A 35 2.15 4.40 -21.75
CA MET A 35 3.02 3.31 -21.32
C MET A 35 3.36 3.46 -19.85
N VAL A 36 3.54 2.33 -19.19
CA VAL A 36 3.89 2.25 -17.76
C VAL A 36 5.03 1.25 -17.56
N GLY A 37 5.78 1.40 -16.46
CA GLY A 37 6.81 0.44 -16.08
C GLY A 37 6.22 -0.95 -15.79
N LYS A 38 6.93 -2.02 -16.20
CA LYS A 38 6.48 -3.41 -16.01
C LYS A 38 6.25 -3.75 -14.53
N ARG A 39 7.19 -3.35 -13.66
CA ARG A 39 7.11 -3.61 -12.22
C ARG A 39 6.17 -2.61 -11.55
N PRO A 40 5.08 -3.05 -10.92
CA PRO A 40 4.18 -2.14 -10.22
C PRO A 40 4.75 -1.72 -8.87
N LEU A 41 4.15 -0.67 -8.31
CA LEU A 41 4.33 -0.25 -6.93
C LEU A 41 3.09 -0.62 -6.11
N VAL A 42 3.28 -1.43 -5.06
CA VAL A 42 2.24 -1.74 -4.06
C VAL A 42 2.47 -0.87 -2.82
N ILE A 43 1.52 0.02 -2.56
CA ILE A 43 1.55 0.94 -1.41
C ILE A 43 0.77 0.32 -0.25
N THR A 44 1.43 0.22 0.89
CA THR A 44 0.90 -0.26 2.16
C THR A 44 0.82 0.93 3.15
N PRO A 45 -0.32 1.63 3.22
CA PRO A 45 -0.53 2.74 4.16
C PRO A 45 -0.66 2.22 5.60
N PRO A 46 -0.62 3.11 6.61
CA PRO A 46 -0.90 2.70 7.99
C PRO A 46 -2.32 2.15 8.13
N GLN A 47 -2.52 1.17 9.02
CA GLN A 47 -3.84 0.66 9.41
C GLN A 47 -4.62 1.67 10.26
N ILE A 48 -3.91 2.61 10.91
CA ILE A 48 -4.48 3.59 11.84
C ILE A 48 -5.31 4.63 11.10
N ASN A 49 -4.80 5.13 9.97
CA ASN A 49 -5.45 6.13 9.14
C ASN A 49 -5.83 5.53 7.78
N LYS A 50 -6.73 6.16 7.03
CA LYS A 50 -7.16 5.65 5.73
C LYS A 50 -6.12 5.88 4.64
N TYR A 51 -6.16 5.02 3.61
CA TYR A 51 -5.21 5.02 2.49
C TYR A 51 -5.10 6.38 1.78
N TYR A 52 -6.19 7.16 1.77
CA TYR A 52 -6.25 8.46 1.10
C TYR A 52 -5.35 9.53 1.72
N ALA A 53 -4.65 9.26 2.83
CA ALA A 53 -3.55 10.11 3.28
C ALA A 53 -2.47 10.29 2.19
N LEU A 54 -2.38 9.36 1.23
CA LEU A 54 -1.47 9.40 0.09
C LEU A 54 -2.14 9.87 -1.22
N ASP A 55 -3.46 10.09 -1.18
CA ASP A 55 -4.30 10.53 -2.29
C ASP A 55 -5.34 11.55 -1.79
N LEU A 56 -4.87 12.73 -1.39
CA LEU A 56 -5.74 13.76 -0.82
C LEU A 56 -6.52 14.50 -1.93
N SER A 57 -6.21 15.77 -2.17
CA SER A 57 -6.73 16.55 -3.30
C SER A 57 -5.84 16.34 -4.53
N PRO A 58 -6.31 16.66 -5.75
CA PRO A 58 -5.53 16.45 -6.98
C PRO A 58 -4.17 17.15 -7.03
N ASP A 59 -3.97 18.23 -6.27
CA ASP A 59 -2.71 18.97 -6.10
C ASP A 59 -1.81 18.39 -4.99
N LYS A 60 -2.33 17.48 -4.18
CA LYS A 60 -1.68 16.85 -3.01
C LYS A 60 -1.81 15.33 -3.03
N SER A 61 -1.78 14.75 -4.23
CA SER A 61 -1.86 13.31 -4.43
C SER A 61 -0.50 12.75 -4.86
N MET A 62 0.10 11.95 -4.00
CA MET A 62 1.30 11.19 -4.34
C MET A 62 0.96 10.11 -5.38
N VAL A 63 -0.22 9.50 -5.27
CA VAL A 63 -0.72 8.52 -6.26
C VAL A 63 -0.74 9.13 -7.65
N ARG A 64 -1.34 10.31 -7.81
CA ARG A 64 -1.39 11.02 -9.10
C ARG A 64 0.01 11.30 -9.64
N PHE A 65 0.92 11.82 -8.80
CA PHE A 65 2.30 12.07 -9.19
C PHE A 65 3.01 10.81 -9.71
N LEU A 66 2.80 9.67 -9.04
CA LEU A 66 3.39 8.38 -9.45
C LEU A 66 2.81 7.89 -10.79
N LEU A 67 1.50 8.02 -10.99
CA LEU A 67 0.85 7.66 -12.26
C LEU A 67 1.35 8.53 -13.43
N GLU A 68 1.46 9.85 -13.21
CA GLU A 68 2.01 10.79 -14.19
C GLU A 68 3.49 10.49 -14.50
N SER A 69 4.20 9.86 -13.57
CA SER A 69 5.57 9.37 -13.75
C SER A 69 5.66 8.01 -14.45
N GLY A 70 4.55 7.44 -14.91
CA GLY A 70 4.49 6.16 -15.62
C GLY A 70 4.62 4.93 -14.73
N ILE A 71 4.34 5.04 -13.42
CA ILE A 71 4.36 3.92 -12.49
C ILE A 71 2.96 3.32 -12.39
N GLN A 72 2.86 1.99 -12.47
CA GLN A 72 1.62 1.27 -12.13
C GLN A 72 1.45 1.28 -10.60
N VAL A 73 0.39 1.92 -10.11
CA VAL A 73 0.17 2.10 -8.66
C VAL A 73 -0.97 1.22 -8.19
N PHE A 74 -0.68 0.45 -7.15
CA PHE A 74 -1.66 -0.27 -6.34
C PHE A 74 -1.61 0.28 -4.91
N ALA A 75 -2.76 0.37 -4.24
CA ALA A 75 -2.81 0.75 -2.83
C ALA A 75 -3.71 -0.19 -2.04
N VAL A 76 -3.22 -0.59 -0.88
CA VAL A 76 -3.98 -1.34 0.11
C VAL A 76 -4.91 -0.38 0.86
N SER A 77 -6.22 -0.68 0.84
CA SER A 77 -7.23 -0.04 1.64
C SER A 77 -7.64 -1.00 2.77
N TRP A 78 -7.11 -0.74 3.97
CA TRP A 78 -7.39 -1.57 5.13
C TRP A 78 -8.84 -1.41 5.60
N ARG A 79 -9.47 -2.55 5.92
CA ARG A 79 -10.77 -2.58 6.57
C ARG A 79 -10.72 -1.85 7.90
N ASN A 80 -11.81 -1.17 8.26
CA ASN A 80 -11.97 -0.65 9.61
C ASN A 80 -12.39 -1.80 10.54
N PRO A 81 -11.56 -2.20 11.51
CA PRO A 81 -11.91 -3.32 12.37
C PRO A 81 -13.09 -2.98 13.29
N THR A 82 -13.79 -4.01 13.75
CA THR A 82 -14.87 -3.91 14.75
C THR A 82 -14.54 -4.84 15.91
N ALA A 83 -15.38 -4.90 16.94
CA ALA A 83 -15.21 -5.83 18.05
C ALA A 83 -15.09 -7.31 17.61
N ALA A 84 -15.71 -7.67 16.48
CA ALA A 84 -15.60 -9.03 15.90
C ALA A 84 -14.18 -9.38 15.43
N HIS A 85 -13.32 -8.37 15.20
CA HIS A 85 -11.97 -8.52 14.68
C HIS A 85 -10.89 -8.39 15.77
N ARG A 86 -11.29 -8.50 17.05
CA ARG A 86 -10.40 -8.31 18.21
C ARG A 86 -9.20 -9.25 18.27
N ASP A 87 -9.29 -10.41 17.60
CA ASP A 87 -8.27 -11.44 17.63
C ASP A 87 -7.31 -11.35 16.43
N TRP A 88 -7.45 -10.34 15.55
CA TRP A 88 -6.50 -10.11 14.46
C TRP A 88 -5.15 -9.61 14.99
N GLY A 89 -4.10 -10.37 14.70
CA GLY A 89 -2.71 -10.02 14.99
C GLY A 89 -1.94 -9.55 13.76
N LEU A 90 -0.69 -9.11 13.97
CA LEU A 90 0.19 -8.67 12.88
C LEU A 90 0.41 -9.76 11.82
N ASP A 91 0.48 -11.02 12.24
CA ASP A 91 0.54 -12.20 11.38
C ASP A 91 -0.66 -12.30 10.43
N THR A 92 -1.87 -11.98 10.92
CA THR A 92 -3.09 -11.96 10.10
C THR A 92 -2.99 -10.86 9.02
N TYR A 93 -2.51 -9.67 9.38
CA TYR A 93 -2.30 -8.58 8.42
C TYR A 93 -1.20 -8.90 7.40
N VAL A 94 -0.13 -9.58 7.81
CA VAL A 94 0.96 -10.01 6.93
C VAL A 94 0.46 -11.03 5.91
N ALA A 95 -0.30 -12.04 6.34
CA ALA A 95 -0.89 -13.03 5.44
C ALA A 95 -1.83 -12.37 4.42
N ALA A 96 -2.70 -11.46 4.88
CA ALA A 96 -3.59 -10.73 3.99
C ALA A 96 -2.84 -9.81 2.99
N LEU A 97 -1.74 -9.20 3.42
CA LEU A 97 -0.88 -8.39 2.54
C LEU A 97 -0.20 -9.25 1.47
N ASP A 98 0.20 -10.48 1.81
CA ASP A 98 0.81 -11.42 0.86
C ASP A 98 -0.15 -11.76 -0.29
N GLU A 99 -1.41 -12.05 0.03
CA GLU A 99 -2.46 -12.28 -0.98
C GLU A 99 -2.64 -11.07 -1.91
N ALA A 100 -2.62 -9.86 -1.36
CA ALA A 100 -2.72 -8.63 -2.15
C ALA A 100 -1.52 -8.44 -3.08
N VAL A 101 -0.31 -8.75 -2.61
CA VAL A 101 0.90 -8.68 -3.44
C VAL A 101 0.85 -9.71 -4.57
N ASP A 102 0.34 -10.91 -4.32
CA ASP A 102 0.14 -11.90 -5.38
C ASP A 102 -0.91 -11.46 -6.40
N ALA A 103 -2.03 -10.90 -5.96
CA ALA A 103 -3.02 -10.31 -6.87
C ALA A 103 -2.40 -9.19 -7.73
N ALA A 104 -1.57 -8.31 -7.16
CA ALA A 104 -0.89 -7.26 -7.90
C ALA A 104 0.08 -7.82 -8.96
N ARG A 105 0.82 -8.89 -8.63
CA ARG A 105 1.75 -9.58 -9.55
C ARG A 105 0.99 -10.24 -10.70
N GLU A 106 -0.09 -10.95 -10.39
CA GLU A 106 -0.94 -11.60 -11.39
C GLU A 106 -1.55 -10.58 -12.37
N ILE A 107 -2.15 -9.52 -11.84
CA ILE A 107 -2.81 -8.47 -12.66
C ILE A 107 -1.80 -7.70 -13.52
N SER A 108 -0.63 -7.37 -12.96
CA SER A 108 0.41 -6.65 -13.70
C SER A 108 1.22 -7.52 -14.67
N GLY A 109 1.13 -8.85 -14.54
CA GLY A 109 2.01 -9.79 -15.24
C GLY A 109 3.49 -9.66 -14.83
N SER A 110 3.77 -9.06 -13.67
CA SER A 110 5.13 -8.87 -13.15
C SER A 110 5.50 -9.99 -12.18
N GLU A 111 6.70 -10.55 -12.34
CA GLU A 111 7.22 -11.57 -11.43
C GLU A 111 7.49 -11.03 -10.03
N ASP A 112 7.72 -9.73 -9.89
CA ASP A 112 8.02 -9.05 -8.63
C ASP A 112 7.33 -7.68 -8.56
N VAL A 113 7.31 -7.06 -7.38
CA VAL A 113 6.82 -5.69 -7.18
C VAL A 113 7.85 -4.82 -6.47
N SER A 114 7.73 -3.51 -6.66
CA SER A 114 8.26 -2.56 -5.67
C SER A 114 7.19 -2.40 -4.59
N MET A 115 7.59 -2.36 -3.33
CA MET A 115 6.68 -2.14 -2.21
C MET A 115 7.05 -0.86 -1.47
N MET A 116 6.05 -0.06 -1.11
CA MET A 116 6.22 1.10 -0.25
C MET A 116 5.34 0.95 0.99
N GLY A 117 5.94 0.97 2.17
CA GLY A 117 5.23 1.01 3.44
C GLY A 117 5.34 2.39 4.11
N SER A 118 4.22 2.92 4.59
CA SER A 118 4.19 4.21 5.30
C SER A 118 3.76 4.03 6.76
N CYS A 119 4.50 4.63 7.69
CA CYS A 119 4.22 4.56 9.13
C CYS A 119 4.02 3.10 9.61
N SER A 120 2.90 2.73 10.24
CA SER A 120 2.63 1.34 10.65
C SER A 120 2.46 0.36 9.48
N GLY A 121 2.12 0.86 8.30
CA GLY A 121 2.13 0.08 7.06
C GLY A 121 3.55 -0.35 6.67
N GLY A 122 4.55 0.47 7.02
CA GLY A 122 5.97 0.10 6.93
C GLY A 122 6.35 -1.05 7.85
N ILE A 123 5.87 -1.05 9.09
CA ILE A 123 6.09 -2.16 10.03
C ILE A 123 5.52 -3.47 9.47
N THR A 124 4.31 -3.41 8.91
CA THR A 124 3.65 -4.58 8.31
C THR A 124 4.38 -5.06 7.05
N ALA A 125 4.76 -4.13 6.16
CA ALA A 125 5.52 -4.43 4.95
C ALA A 125 6.90 -5.04 5.28
N THR A 126 7.59 -4.56 6.32
CA THR A 126 8.87 -5.11 6.76
C THR A 126 8.70 -6.49 7.41
N ALA A 127 7.68 -6.67 8.25
CA ALA A 127 7.36 -7.99 8.81
C ALA A 127 7.08 -9.00 7.70
N TYR A 128 6.22 -8.63 6.75
CA TYR A 128 5.93 -9.42 5.56
C TYR A 128 7.19 -9.76 4.76
N PHE A 129 7.99 -8.76 4.39
CA PHE A 129 9.26 -8.97 3.67
C PHE A 129 10.17 -9.96 4.39
N SER A 130 10.20 -9.92 5.73
CA SER A 130 11.01 -10.82 6.55
C SER A 130 10.50 -12.26 6.53
N THR A 131 9.17 -12.48 6.46
CA THR A 131 8.58 -13.82 6.36
C THR A 131 8.93 -14.55 5.05
N LEU A 132 9.26 -13.82 3.99
CA LEU A 132 9.62 -14.39 2.68
C LEU A 132 11.00 -15.06 2.68
N GLY A 133 11.86 -14.78 3.68
CA GLY A 133 13.19 -15.36 3.79
C GLY A 133 14.02 -15.18 2.51
N SER A 134 14.58 -16.27 1.99
CA SER A 134 15.42 -16.28 0.78
C SER A 134 14.64 -16.05 -0.53
N ALA A 135 13.31 -15.97 -0.49
CA ALA A 135 12.49 -15.63 -1.64
C ALA A 135 12.14 -14.13 -1.70
N ALA A 136 12.52 -13.35 -0.69
CA ALA A 136 12.10 -11.96 -0.55
C ALA A 136 12.44 -11.12 -1.79
N ASP A 137 13.67 -11.23 -2.28
CA ASP A 137 14.22 -10.54 -3.44
C ASP A 137 13.67 -11.01 -4.80
N LYS A 138 12.95 -12.15 -4.81
CA LYS A 138 12.21 -12.64 -5.99
C LYS A 138 10.77 -12.11 -6.05
N LYS A 139 10.17 -11.77 -4.91
CA LYS A 139 8.77 -11.30 -4.83
C LYS A 139 8.69 -9.79 -4.64
N ILE A 140 9.56 -9.22 -3.80
CA ILE A 140 9.67 -7.79 -3.49
C ILE A 140 11.05 -7.29 -3.90
N LYS A 141 11.13 -6.58 -5.03
CA LYS A 141 12.41 -6.14 -5.59
C LYS A 141 13.00 -4.95 -4.84
N ASN A 142 12.14 -4.02 -4.42
CA ASN A 142 12.51 -2.82 -3.68
C ASN A 142 11.53 -2.66 -2.51
N LEU A 143 12.04 -2.33 -1.33
CA LEU A 143 11.24 -1.96 -0.17
C LEU A 143 11.54 -0.51 0.21
N VAL A 144 10.55 0.37 0.07
CA VAL A 144 10.62 1.78 0.43
C VAL A 144 9.89 1.99 1.75
N LEU A 145 10.58 2.55 2.75
CA LEU A 145 10.02 2.82 4.07
C LEU A 145 9.90 4.33 4.27
N ALA A 146 8.68 4.84 4.27
CA ALA A 146 8.38 6.25 4.51
C ALA A 146 7.92 6.44 5.95
N VAL A 147 8.65 7.28 6.72
CA VAL A 147 8.31 7.64 8.10
C VAL A 147 7.93 6.42 8.97
N CYS A 148 8.70 5.33 8.83
CA CYS A 148 8.47 4.06 9.52
C CYS A 148 9.55 3.85 10.60
N LEU A 149 9.11 3.58 11.83
CA LEU A 149 9.98 3.22 12.95
C LEU A 149 10.21 1.71 12.96
N LEU A 150 11.47 1.26 12.84
CA LEU A 150 11.83 -0.15 12.97
C LEU A 150 12.49 -0.48 14.32
N ASP A 151 13.34 0.41 14.84
CA ASP A 151 13.92 0.26 16.17
C ASP A 151 13.37 1.32 17.14
N PRO A 152 12.39 0.97 17.99
CA PRO A 152 11.84 1.90 18.96
C PRO A 152 12.81 2.19 20.12
N ARG A 153 13.95 1.50 20.20
CA ARG A 153 14.94 1.66 21.26
C ARG A 153 16.08 2.60 20.88
N ALA A 154 16.04 3.19 19.68
CA ALA A 154 16.99 4.20 19.26
C ALA A 154 16.95 5.37 20.24
N ARG A 155 17.87 5.37 21.22
CA ARG A 155 18.10 6.50 22.12
C ARG A 155 18.49 7.68 21.23
N SER A 156 18.01 8.88 21.54
CA SER A 156 18.57 10.09 20.94
C SER A 156 20.07 10.04 21.18
N ALA A 157 20.87 10.07 20.11
CA ALA A 157 22.28 10.37 20.24
C ALA A 157 22.36 11.77 20.86
N ALA A 158 22.63 11.80 22.16
CA ALA A 158 22.96 13.00 22.92
C ALA A 158 24.45 12.97 23.20
#